data_AF-A0A9E5LC40-F1
#
_entry.id   AF-A0A9E5LC40-F1
#
_cell.length_a   1.000
_cell.length_b   1.000
_cell.length_c   1.000
_cell.angle_alpha   90.00
_cell.angle_beta   90.00
_cell.angle_gamma   90.00
#
_symmetry.space_group_name_H-M   'P 1'
#
loop_
_entity.id
_entity.type
_entity.pdbx_description
1 polymer ?
#
loop_
_entity_poly.entity_id
_entity_poly.type
_entity_poly.pdbx_seq_one_letter_code
_entity_poly.pdbx_strand_id
1 'polypeptide(L)'
;MDGLDRLSKERIGTEMRKLLSAPAPAPAIAAMRTSGALVRILEGSDDRSLALLVHLESECDAYPNWLRRLAILGSMDARDSLRLSNDETQKLTVMRDAIGDMKPPHALGYHHGASLARDILLLRWASFEQMADNADWQAAASGAEYVFPIKAHDLMPQYSGPSLGQKLRTLEKQWIDSEFRLTKEALLNGI
;
A
#
# COMPACT_ATOMS: atom_id res chain seq x y z
N MET A 1 12.78 -30.18 16.26
CA MET A 1 12.19 -29.21 15.31
C MET A 1 13.36 -28.44 14.68
N ASP A 2 14.24 -29.14 13.94
CA ASP A 2 15.58 -28.64 13.55
C ASP A 2 15.72 -28.48 12.03
N GLY A 3 14.60 -28.59 11.31
CA GLY A 3 14.58 -28.57 9.84
C GLY A 3 14.58 -27.18 9.23
N LEU A 4 14.05 -26.17 9.94
CA LEU A 4 13.94 -24.79 9.44
C LEU A 4 15.31 -24.11 9.33
N ASP A 5 16.18 -24.33 10.32
CA ASP A 5 17.53 -23.73 10.37
C ASP A 5 18.46 -24.29 9.27
N ARG A 6 18.07 -25.40 8.62
CA ARG A 6 18.78 -26.02 7.50
C ARG A 6 18.28 -25.57 6.12
N LEU A 7 17.19 -24.82 6.05
CA LEU A 7 16.63 -24.32 4.79
C LEU A 7 17.25 -22.98 4.43
N SER A 8 17.53 -22.78 3.14
CA SER A 8 18.00 -21.48 2.65
C SER A 8 16.87 -20.44 2.75
N LYS A 9 17.26 -19.17 2.97
CA LYS A 9 16.31 -18.05 3.01
C LYS A 9 15.54 -17.90 1.69
N GLU A 10 16.17 -18.25 0.56
CA GLU A 10 15.55 -18.24 -0.77
C GLU A 10 14.41 -19.27 -0.87
N ARG A 11 14.60 -20.48 -0.31
CA ARG A 11 13.56 -21.50 -0.29
C ARG A 11 12.43 -21.12 0.66
N ILE A 12 12.77 -20.60 1.84
CA ILE A 12 11.79 -20.08 2.81
C ILE A 12 10.95 -18.97 2.17
N GLY A 13 11.59 -17.99 1.52
CA GLY A 13 10.93 -16.91 0.80
C GLY A 13 9.97 -17.43 -0.27
N THR A 14 10.39 -18.43 -1.06
CA THR A 14 9.55 -19.03 -2.10
C THR A 14 8.30 -19.70 -1.51
N GLU A 15 8.45 -20.49 -0.45
CA GLU A 15 7.30 -21.16 0.17
C GLU A 15 6.38 -20.17 0.90
N MET A 16 6.92 -19.13 1.54
CA MET A 16 6.10 -18.05 2.12
C MET A 16 5.28 -17.30 1.07
N ARG A 17 5.86 -16.99 -0.10
CA ARG A 17 5.12 -16.35 -1.21
C ARG A 17 4.00 -17.24 -1.73
N LYS A 18 4.25 -18.54 -1.88
CA LYS A 18 3.21 -19.51 -2.28
C LYS A 18 2.10 -19.60 -1.25
N LEU A 19 2.48 -19.72 0.02
CA LEU A 19 1.55 -19.79 1.14
C LEU A 19 0.65 -18.55 1.19
N LEU A 20 1.23 -17.35 1.15
CA LEU A 20 0.50 -16.09 1.19
C LEU A 20 -0.31 -15.83 -0.10
N SER A 21 0.06 -16.44 -1.23
CA SER A 21 -0.73 -16.41 -2.47
C SER A 21 -1.94 -17.37 -2.46
N ALA A 22 -1.98 -18.35 -1.56
CA ALA A 22 -3.06 -19.35 -1.52
C ALA A 22 -4.42 -18.71 -1.17
N PRO A 23 -5.58 -19.24 -1.59
CA PRO A 23 -6.87 -18.60 -1.33
C PRO A 23 -7.16 -18.30 0.15
N ALA A 24 -6.84 -19.26 1.04
CA ALA A 24 -7.08 -19.16 2.48
C ALA A 24 -5.79 -19.44 3.29
N PRO A 25 -4.88 -18.47 3.43
CA PRO A 25 -3.59 -18.67 4.10
C PRO A 25 -3.70 -18.64 5.63
N ALA A 26 -4.74 -18.01 6.17
CA ALA A 26 -4.87 -17.72 7.60
C ALA A 26 -4.75 -18.95 8.52
N PRO A 27 -5.39 -20.12 8.25
CA PRO A 27 -5.25 -21.29 9.11
C PRO A 27 -3.82 -21.83 9.17
N ALA A 28 -3.11 -21.81 8.04
CA ALA A 28 -1.72 -22.27 7.97
C ALA A 28 -0.77 -21.30 8.69
N ILE A 29 -0.97 -19.99 8.54
CA ILE A 29 -0.20 -18.98 9.28
C ILE A 29 -0.45 -19.10 10.80
N ALA A 30 -1.69 -19.32 11.22
CA ALA A 30 -2.02 -19.54 12.64
C ALA A 30 -1.36 -20.80 13.21
N ALA A 31 -1.28 -21.88 12.42
CA ALA A 31 -0.54 -23.09 12.80
C ALA A 31 0.98 -22.82 12.91
N MET A 32 1.54 -22.02 12.01
CA MET A 32 2.94 -21.58 12.09
C MET A 32 3.20 -20.71 13.32
N ARG A 33 2.28 -19.82 13.69
CA ARG A 33 2.37 -19.04 14.93
C ARG A 33 2.36 -19.95 16.15
N THR A 34 1.40 -20.88 16.22
CA THR A 34 1.23 -21.80 17.36
C THR A 34 2.43 -22.73 17.56
N SER A 35 3.08 -23.15 16.48
CA SER A 35 4.31 -23.96 16.52
C SER A 35 5.59 -23.15 16.76
N GLY A 36 5.52 -21.82 16.75
CA GLY A 36 6.69 -20.93 16.83
C GLY A 36 7.49 -20.85 15.53
N ALA A 37 7.05 -21.47 14.44
CA ALA A 37 7.70 -21.39 13.14
C ALA A 37 7.60 -19.98 12.53
N LEU A 38 6.47 -19.29 12.74
CA LEU A 38 6.23 -17.97 12.14
C LEU A 38 7.24 -16.92 12.64
N VAL A 39 7.44 -16.80 13.95
CA VAL A 39 8.37 -15.82 14.54
C VAL A 39 9.83 -16.09 14.17
N ARG A 40 10.20 -17.34 13.87
CA ARG A 40 11.55 -17.70 13.38
C ARG A 40 11.79 -17.28 11.93
N ILE A 41 10.74 -17.15 11.13
CA ILE A 41 10.82 -16.78 9.71
C ILE A 41 10.55 -15.29 9.51
N LEU A 42 9.62 -14.73 10.27
CA LEU A 42 9.12 -13.37 10.18
C LEU A 42 9.06 -12.77 11.59
N GLU A 43 10.14 -12.11 11.99
CA GLU A 43 10.24 -11.49 13.31
C GLU A 43 9.20 -10.35 13.45
N GLY A 44 8.54 -10.32 14.61
CA GLY A 44 7.53 -9.29 14.93
C GLY A 44 6.21 -9.43 14.16
N SER A 45 5.97 -10.56 13.50
CA SER A 45 4.73 -10.76 12.73
C SER A 45 3.48 -11.02 13.59
N ASP A 46 2.34 -10.55 13.11
CA ASP A 46 1.02 -10.69 13.72
C ASP A 46 -0.04 -11.11 12.69
N ASP A 47 -0.73 -12.22 12.93
CA ASP A 47 -1.68 -12.83 11.99
C ASP A 47 -3.15 -12.44 12.22
N ARG A 48 -3.46 -11.64 13.26
CA ARG A 48 -4.83 -11.34 13.69
C ARG A 48 -5.72 -10.76 12.58
N SER A 49 -5.19 -9.81 11.80
CA SER A 49 -5.95 -9.16 10.72
C SER A 49 -5.92 -9.91 9.39
N LEU A 50 -5.14 -10.99 9.26
CA LEU A 50 -4.98 -11.70 7.98
C LEU A 50 -6.30 -12.34 7.50
N ALA A 51 -7.06 -12.94 8.41
CA ALA A 51 -8.35 -13.54 8.05
C ALA A 51 -9.36 -12.49 7.56
N LEU A 52 -9.37 -11.31 8.19
CA LEU A 52 -10.24 -10.21 7.81
C LEU A 52 -9.83 -9.61 6.46
N LEU A 53 -8.52 -9.47 6.21
CA LEU A 53 -8.00 -9.08 4.90
C LEU A 53 -8.46 -10.06 3.80
N VAL A 54 -8.36 -11.37 4.04
CA VAL A 54 -8.80 -12.39 3.06
C VAL A 54 -10.30 -12.29 2.78
N HIS A 55 -11.11 -11.98 3.80
CA HIS A 55 -12.54 -11.74 3.61
C HIS A 55 -12.80 -10.51 2.74
N LEU A 56 -12.16 -9.38 3.04
CA LEU A 56 -12.28 -8.13 2.29
C LEU A 56 -11.80 -8.27 0.83
N GLU A 57 -10.74 -9.04 0.60
CA GLU A 57 -10.28 -9.39 -0.75
C GLU A 57 -11.39 -10.08 -1.54
N SER A 58 -12.09 -11.03 -0.93
CA SER A 58 -13.23 -11.71 -1.57
C SER A 58 -14.43 -10.77 -1.78
N GLU A 59 -14.73 -9.90 -0.82
CA GLU A 59 -15.84 -8.95 -0.90
C GLU A 59 -15.63 -7.94 -2.05
N CYS A 60 -14.40 -7.50 -2.25
CA CYS A 60 -14.02 -6.51 -3.27
C CYS A 60 -13.60 -7.12 -4.62
N ASP A 61 -13.73 -8.45 -4.80
CA ASP A 61 -13.23 -9.20 -5.96
C ASP A 61 -11.74 -8.92 -6.29
N ALA A 62 -10.95 -8.74 -5.23
CA ALA A 62 -9.51 -8.49 -5.34
C ALA A 62 -8.74 -9.81 -5.35
N TYR A 63 -7.93 -10.01 -6.39
CA TYR A 63 -7.05 -11.18 -6.47
C TYR A 63 -6.11 -11.27 -5.26
N PRO A 64 -5.86 -12.49 -4.73
CA PRO A 64 -4.87 -12.71 -3.68
C PRO A 64 -3.51 -12.10 -4.05
N ASN A 65 -2.98 -11.26 -3.17
CA ASN A 65 -1.67 -10.63 -3.33
C ASN A 65 -0.81 -10.96 -2.11
N TRP A 66 0.23 -11.77 -2.32
CA TRP A 66 1.11 -12.21 -1.24
C TRP A 66 1.84 -11.05 -0.56
N LEU A 67 2.16 -9.97 -1.28
CA LEU A 67 2.90 -8.84 -0.73
C LEU A 67 1.98 -7.97 0.15
N ARG A 68 0.72 -7.77 -0.27
CA ARG A 68 -0.32 -7.15 0.56
C ARG A 68 -0.54 -7.96 1.84
N ARG A 69 -0.68 -9.28 1.72
CA ARG A 69 -0.82 -10.18 2.87
C ARG A 69 0.44 -10.24 3.74
N LEU A 70 1.63 -10.03 3.19
CA LEU A 70 2.85 -9.84 3.98
C LEU A 70 2.89 -8.48 4.69
N ALA A 71 2.29 -7.45 4.10
CA ALA A 71 2.20 -6.12 4.70
C ALA A 71 1.37 -6.15 5.99
N ILE A 72 0.18 -6.78 5.97
CA ILE A 72 -0.69 -6.88 7.15
C ILE A 72 -0.05 -7.69 8.29
N LEU A 73 0.84 -8.63 7.96
CA LEU A 73 1.58 -9.40 8.98
C LEU A 73 2.61 -8.55 9.74
N GLY A 74 3.03 -7.39 9.24
CA GLY A 74 3.84 -6.45 10.02
C GLY A 74 5.30 -6.84 10.34
N SER A 75 5.87 -7.88 9.71
CA SER A 75 7.25 -8.33 10.02
C SER A 75 8.33 -7.26 9.82
N MET A 76 9.25 -7.16 10.78
CA MET A 76 10.32 -6.16 10.83
C MET A 76 11.48 -6.47 9.87
N ASP A 77 11.72 -7.76 9.60
CA ASP A 77 12.89 -8.29 8.89
C ASP A 77 12.54 -8.92 7.52
N ALA A 78 11.30 -8.77 7.07
CA ALA A 78 10.75 -9.43 5.88
C ALA A 78 11.64 -9.34 4.63
N ARG A 79 12.32 -8.20 4.42
CA ARG A 79 13.25 -7.99 3.30
C ARG A 79 14.35 -9.05 3.28
N ASP A 80 15.06 -9.19 4.39
CA ASP A 80 16.22 -10.05 4.48
C ASP A 80 15.84 -11.51 4.67
N SER A 81 14.75 -11.76 5.41
CA SER A 81 14.27 -13.10 5.73
C SER A 81 13.58 -13.80 4.55
N LEU A 82 12.94 -13.04 3.65
CA LEU A 82 12.30 -13.58 2.44
C LEU A 82 13.01 -13.23 1.13
N ARG A 83 14.17 -12.57 1.19
CA ARG A 83 14.95 -12.10 0.02
C ARG A 83 14.10 -11.28 -0.94
N LEU A 84 13.45 -10.24 -0.42
CA LEU A 84 12.62 -9.35 -1.23
C LEU A 84 13.47 -8.58 -2.24
N SER A 85 12.96 -8.39 -3.46
CA SER A 85 13.56 -7.49 -4.43
C SER A 85 13.46 -6.04 -3.96
N ASN A 86 14.18 -5.12 -4.63
CA ASN A 86 14.07 -3.70 -4.32
C ASN A 86 12.64 -3.16 -4.58
N ASP A 87 12.00 -3.63 -5.65
CA ASP A 87 10.61 -3.25 -5.98
C ASP A 87 9.62 -3.80 -4.94
N GLU A 88 9.77 -5.06 -4.53
CA GLU A 88 8.94 -5.68 -3.49
C GLU A 88 9.12 -4.96 -2.15
N THR A 89 10.36 -4.61 -1.79
CA THR A 89 10.66 -3.85 -0.57
C THR A 89 9.98 -2.48 -0.61
N GLN A 90 10.10 -1.76 -1.72
CA GLN A 90 9.50 -0.44 -1.86
C GLN A 90 7.98 -0.49 -1.73
N LYS A 91 7.32 -1.43 -2.42
CA LYS A 91 5.86 -1.61 -2.33
C LYS A 91 5.42 -2.00 -0.92
N LEU A 92 6.16 -2.90 -0.25
CA LEU A 92 5.88 -3.30 1.12
C LEU A 92 5.97 -2.11 2.08
N THR A 93 7.00 -1.27 1.96
CA THR A 93 7.16 -0.06 2.75
C THR A 93 6.00 0.92 2.51
N VAL A 94 5.68 1.21 1.24
CA VAL A 94 4.56 2.10 0.90
C VAL A 94 3.24 1.61 1.51
N MET A 95 2.95 0.30 1.39
CA MET A 95 1.74 -0.27 2.00
C MET A 95 1.72 -0.10 3.51
N ARG A 96 2.82 -0.40 4.20
CA ARG A 96 2.91 -0.30 5.66
C ARG A 96 2.78 1.13 6.17
N ASP A 97 3.50 2.07 5.55
CA ASP A 97 3.46 3.48 5.92
C ASP A 97 2.05 4.05 5.69
N ALA A 98 1.42 3.67 4.57
CA ALA A 98 0.11 4.19 4.20
C ALA A 98 -1.04 3.65 5.06
N ILE A 99 -0.88 2.56 5.82
CA ILE A 99 -1.90 2.12 6.79
C ILE A 99 -2.17 3.25 7.80
N GLY A 100 -1.13 3.96 8.27
CA GLY A 100 -1.25 5.02 9.27
C GLY A 100 -1.36 6.45 8.73
N ASP A 101 -0.98 6.71 7.48
CA ASP A 101 -0.94 8.06 6.87
C ASP A 101 -2.33 8.68 6.62
N MET A 102 -3.41 7.88 6.66
CA MET A 102 -4.83 8.28 6.51
C MET A 102 -5.17 9.26 5.37
N LYS A 103 -4.28 9.42 4.37
CA LYS A 103 -4.56 10.14 3.11
C LYS A 103 -5.85 9.61 2.47
N PRO A 104 -6.69 10.48 1.89
CA PRO A 104 -7.94 10.04 1.30
C PRO A 104 -7.70 9.13 0.09
N PRO A 105 -8.66 8.24 -0.24
CA PRO A 105 -8.49 7.23 -1.29
C PRO A 105 -8.08 7.81 -2.66
N HIS A 106 -8.69 8.93 -3.06
CA HIS A 106 -8.37 9.59 -4.33
C HIS A 106 -6.91 10.06 -4.41
N ALA A 107 -6.35 10.55 -3.29
CA ALA A 107 -4.95 10.94 -3.21
C ALA A 107 -4.01 9.72 -3.27
N LEU A 108 -4.41 8.60 -2.66
CA LEU A 108 -3.67 7.33 -2.81
C LEU A 108 -3.62 6.90 -4.27
N GLY A 109 -4.76 6.96 -4.96
CA GLY A 109 -4.86 6.65 -6.39
C GLY A 109 -3.90 7.50 -7.22
N TYR A 110 -3.91 8.82 -7.00
CA TYR A 110 -3.04 9.75 -7.72
C TYR A 110 -1.55 9.50 -7.50
N HIS A 111 -1.13 9.23 -6.26
CA HIS A 111 0.29 9.06 -5.94
C HIS A 111 0.84 7.66 -6.23
N HIS A 112 0.01 6.63 -6.16
CA HIS A 112 0.46 5.23 -6.16
C HIS A 112 -0.15 4.37 -7.28
N GLY A 113 -1.11 4.92 -8.02
CA GLY A 113 -1.90 4.18 -9.00
C GLY A 113 -3.00 3.33 -8.34
N ALA A 114 -3.98 2.93 -9.14
CA ALA A 114 -5.21 2.28 -8.67
C ALA A 114 -4.95 0.98 -7.89
N SER A 115 -4.04 0.13 -8.38
CA SER A 115 -3.77 -1.18 -7.78
C SER A 115 -3.20 -1.06 -6.36
N LEU A 116 -2.14 -0.27 -6.19
CA LEU A 116 -1.50 -0.09 -4.89
C LEU A 116 -2.39 0.71 -3.92
N ALA A 117 -3.16 1.67 -4.42
CA ALA A 117 -4.15 2.40 -3.62
C ALA A 117 -5.23 1.46 -3.04
N ARG A 118 -5.76 0.54 -3.85
CA ARG A 118 -6.72 -0.47 -3.41
C ARG A 118 -6.12 -1.46 -2.43
N ASP A 119 -4.86 -1.86 -2.63
CA ASP A 119 -4.14 -2.69 -1.67
C ASP A 119 -4.06 -2.00 -0.30
N ILE A 120 -3.77 -0.69 -0.28
CA ILE A 120 -3.74 0.12 0.95
C ILE A 120 -5.12 0.20 1.60
N LEU A 121 -6.21 0.38 0.84
CA LEU A 121 -7.56 0.40 1.39
C LEU A 121 -7.93 -0.92 2.07
N LEU A 122 -7.68 -2.05 1.41
CA LEU A 122 -7.90 -3.38 2.00
C LEU A 122 -7.12 -3.56 3.30
N LEU A 123 -5.87 -3.09 3.34
CA LEU A 123 -5.05 -3.13 4.54
C LEU A 123 -5.61 -2.26 5.66
N ARG A 124 -6.06 -1.05 5.35
CA ARG A 124 -6.68 -0.14 6.33
C ARG A 124 -7.97 -0.73 6.88
N TRP A 125 -8.87 -1.18 6.02
CA TRP A 125 -10.13 -1.79 6.45
C TRP A 125 -9.89 -3.03 7.31
N ALA A 126 -8.91 -3.87 6.96
CA ALA A 126 -8.54 -5.03 7.78
C ALA A 126 -7.88 -4.64 9.11
N SER A 127 -7.05 -3.59 9.14
CA SER A 127 -6.33 -3.14 10.33
C SER A 127 -7.24 -2.43 11.33
N PHE A 128 -8.24 -1.71 10.83
CA PHE A 128 -9.18 -0.91 11.63
C PHE A 128 -10.56 -1.56 11.76
N GLU A 129 -10.70 -2.81 11.31
CA GLU A 129 -11.94 -3.60 11.39
C GLU A 129 -13.15 -2.87 10.75
N GLN A 130 -12.91 -2.20 9.62
CA GLN A 130 -13.92 -1.46 8.87
C GLN A 130 -14.51 -2.31 7.75
N MET A 131 -15.75 -2.01 7.39
CA MET A 131 -16.40 -2.57 6.20
C MET A 131 -15.80 -1.95 4.94
N ALA A 132 -15.85 -2.70 3.83
CA ALA A 132 -15.49 -2.16 2.53
C ALA A 132 -16.43 -1.00 2.16
N ASP A 133 -15.86 0.08 1.64
CA ASP A 133 -16.61 1.23 1.13
C ASP A 133 -16.40 1.35 -0.38
N ASN A 134 -17.48 1.22 -1.15
CA ASN A 134 -17.43 1.29 -2.61
C ASN A 134 -17.05 2.69 -3.11
N ALA A 135 -17.47 3.76 -2.44
CA ALA A 135 -17.08 5.12 -2.82
C ALA A 135 -15.57 5.30 -2.68
N ASP A 136 -14.98 4.84 -1.58
CA ASP A 136 -13.53 4.85 -1.38
C ASP A 136 -12.81 3.96 -2.42
N TRP A 137 -13.35 2.78 -2.69
CA TRP A 137 -12.81 1.85 -3.69
C TRP A 137 -12.75 2.44 -5.11
N GLN A 138 -13.80 3.16 -5.51
CA GLN A 138 -13.85 3.87 -6.78
C GLN A 138 -12.95 5.10 -6.78
N ALA A 139 -12.95 5.89 -5.70
CA ALA A 139 -12.11 7.07 -5.57
C ALA A 139 -10.61 6.73 -5.71
N ALA A 140 -10.15 5.63 -5.10
CA ALA A 140 -8.79 5.13 -5.28
C ALA A 140 -8.45 4.75 -6.73
N ALA A 141 -9.42 4.25 -7.50
CA ALA A 141 -9.20 3.93 -8.90
C ALA A 141 -9.20 5.19 -9.77
N SER A 142 -10.23 6.03 -9.66
CA SER A 142 -10.36 7.25 -10.44
C SER A 142 -9.22 8.23 -10.17
N GLY A 143 -8.73 8.32 -8.93
CA GLY A 143 -7.58 9.16 -8.57
C GLY A 143 -6.33 8.89 -9.43
N ALA A 144 -6.13 7.65 -9.87
CA ALA A 144 -5.00 7.27 -10.70
C ALA A 144 -5.07 7.76 -12.15
N GLU A 145 -6.24 8.23 -12.60
CA GLU A 145 -6.47 8.71 -13.97
C GLU A 145 -6.20 10.21 -14.11
N TYR A 146 -6.14 10.93 -12.99
CA TYR A 146 -5.98 12.37 -12.96
C TYR A 146 -4.53 12.80 -13.24
N VAL A 147 -4.39 13.85 -14.04
CA VAL A 147 -3.09 14.47 -14.37
C VAL A 147 -3.11 15.91 -13.90
N PHE A 148 -2.12 16.28 -13.07
CA PHE A 148 -2.03 17.64 -12.52
C PHE A 148 -1.90 18.68 -13.65
N PRO A 149 -2.78 19.70 -13.71
CA PRO A 149 -2.89 20.55 -14.89
C PRO A 149 -1.87 21.68 -14.96
N ILE A 150 -1.13 21.96 -13.88
CA ILE A 150 -0.15 23.06 -13.83
C ILE A 150 1.24 22.56 -14.19
N LYS A 151 1.89 23.26 -15.12
CA LYS A 151 3.26 23.02 -15.53
C LYS A 151 4.16 24.16 -15.06
N ALA A 152 5.47 23.90 -14.99
CA ALA A 152 6.47 24.90 -14.60
C ALA A 152 6.35 26.22 -15.39
N HIS A 153 6.08 26.16 -16.70
CA HIS A 153 5.96 27.35 -17.55
C HIS A 153 4.78 28.25 -17.18
N ASP A 154 3.75 27.70 -16.51
CA ASP A 154 2.58 28.49 -16.08
C ASP A 154 2.89 29.45 -14.93
N LEU A 155 3.99 29.21 -14.23
CA LEU A 155 4.42 29.99 -13.05
C LEU A 155 5.68 30.82 -13.34
N MET A 156 6.28 30.68 -14.51
CA MET A 156 7.48 31.42 -14.91
C MET A 156 7.09 32.72 -15.63
N PRO A 157 7.89 33.80 -15.50
CA PRO A 157 9.14 33.89 -14.74
C PRO A 157 8.94 34.23 -13.25
N GLN A 158 7.70 34.40 -12.80
CA GLN A 158 7.38 34.89 -11.45
C GLN A 158 7.98 34.02 -10.34
N TYR A 159 7.99 32.69 -10.53
CA TYR A 159 8.68 31.73 -9.68
C TYR A 159 9.83 31.06 -10.45
N SER A 160 10.94 30.82 -9.75
CA SER A 160 12.10 30.12 -10.31
C SER A 160 12.87 29.33 -9.24
N GLY A 161 13.68 28.36 -9.67
CA GLY A 161 14.49 27.54 -8.77
C GLY A 161 13.66 26.81 -7.70
N PRO A 162 14.13 26.76 -6.44
CA PRO A 162 13.40 26.09 -5.36
C PRO A 162 11.99 26.62 -5.11
N SER A 163 11.76 27.93 -5.30
CA SER A 163 10.44 28.56 -5.09
C SER A 163 9.39 28.04 -6.08
N LEU A 164 9.79 27.75 -7.32
CA LEU A 164 8.92 27.16 -8.34
C LEU A 164 8.47 25.76 -7.94
N GLY A 165 9.40 24.91 -7.48
CA GLY A 165 9.09 23.57 -7.01
C GLY A 165 8.14 23.59 -5.79
N GLN A 166 8.36 24.52 -4.85
CA GLN A 166 7.48 24.68 -3.69
C GLN A 166 6.07 25.12 -4.09
N LYS A 167 5.95 26.07 -5.03
CA LYS A 167 4.66 26.55 -5.50
C LYS A 167 3.91 25.46 -6.26
N LEU A 168 4.58 24.70 -7.14
CA LEU A 168 3.98 23.54 -7.83
C LEU A 168 3.41 22.52 -6.84
N ARG A 169 4.18 22.12 -5.82
CA ARG A 169 3.69 21.19 -4.78
C ARG A 169 2.50 21.74 -4.00
N THR A 170 2.50 23.05 -3.73
CA THR A 170 1.39 23.71 -3.03
C THR A 170 0.12 23.65 -3.86
N LEU A 171 0.21 23.95 -5.16
CA LEU A 171 -0.91 23.89 -6.09
C LEU A 171 -1.40 22.47 -6.32
N GLU A 172 -0.48 21.51 -6.45
CA GLU A 172 -0.82 20.09 -6.58
C GLU A 172 -1.57 19.59 -5.35
N LYS A 173 -1.12 19.96 -4.15
CA LYS A 173 -1.82 19.65 -2.91
C LYS A 173 -3.22 20.28 -2.87
N GLN A 174 -3.37 21.56 -3.22
CA GLN A 174 -4.67 22.22 -3.27
C GLN A 174 -5.62 21.54 -4.26
N TRP A 175 -5.09 21.11 -5.40
CA TRP A 175 -5.85 20.40 -6.41
C TRP A 175 -6.31 19.03 -5.92
N ILE A 176 -5.43 18.24 -5.30
CA ILE A 176 -5.77 16.95 -4.67
C ILE A 176 -6.81 17.16 -3.56
N ASP A 177 -6.58 18.11 -2.64
CA ASP A 177 -7.47 18.42 -1.51
C ASP A 177 -8.86 18.88 -1.99
N SER A 178 -8.96 19.40 -3.23
CA SER A 178 -10.23 19.75 -3.87
C SER A 178 -10.96 18.56 -4.51
N GLU A 179 -10.46 17.33 -4.35
CA GLU A 179 -10.86 16.13 -5.10
C GLU A 179 -10.77 16.36 -6.62
N PHE A 180 -9.70 17.02 -7.06
CA PHE A 180 -9.42 17.33 -8.46
C PHE A 180 -10.46 18.24 -9.16
N ARG A 181 -11.34 18.91 -8.41
CA ARG A 181 -12.38 19.79 -8.95
C ARG A 181 -11.85 21.14 -9.44
N LEU A 182 -10.72 21.62 -8.90
CA LEU A 182 -10.16 22.90 -9.31
C LEU A 182 -9.58 22.81 -10.73
N THR A 183 -9.96 23.76 -11.59
CA THR A 183 -9.37 23.91 -12.92
C THR A 183 -8.02 24.59 -12.86
N LYS A 184 -7.27 24.55 -13.97
CA LYS A 184 -6.01 25.29 -14.13
C LYS A 184 -6.19 26.78 -13.82
N GLU A 185 -7.23 27.39 -14.36
CA GLU A 185 -7.53 28.81 -14.17
C GLU A 185 -7.82 29.12 -12.70
N ALA A 186 -8.58 28.25 -12.02
CA ALA A 186 -8.88 28.41 -10.61
C ALA A 186 -7.63 28.28 -9.72
N LEU A 187 -6.71 27.36 -10.05
CA LEU A 187 -5.45 27.17 -9.34
C LEU A 187 -4.47 28.34 -9.54
N LEU A 188 -4.49 28.96 -10.72
CA LEU A 188 -3.62 30.10 -11.05
C LEU A 188 -4.20 31.45 -10.61
N ASN A 189 -5.46 31.50 -10.17
CA ASN A 189 -6.08 32.74 -9.78
C ASN A 189 -5.42 33.33 -8.51
N GLY A 190 -5.00 34.61 -8.59
CA GLY A 190 -4.33 35.31 -7.49
C GLY A 190 -2.83 34.99 -7.36
N ILE A 191 -2.23 34.41 -8.39
CA ILE A 191 -0.79 34.20 -8.55
C ILE A 191 -0.34 35.14 -9.66
#